data_AF-A0A3B5Q0J4-F1
#
_entry.id   AF-A0A3B5Q0J4-F1
#
_cell.length_a   1.000
_cell.length_b   1.000
_cell.length_c   1.000
_cell.angle_alpha   90.00
_cell.angle_beta   90.00
_cell.angle_gamma   90.00
#
_symmetry.space_group_name_H-M   'P 1'
#
loop_
_entity.id
_entity.type
_entity.pdbx_description
1 polymer ?
#
loop_
_entity_poly.entity_id
_entity_poly.type
_entity_poly.pdbx_seq_one_letter_code
_entity_poly.pdbx_strand_id
1 'polypeptide(L)'
;MGKEVYSYAGHEIVIEEGLDSFAGMIWPGALALCHYLETHRDQLNLVDKTVLEIGAGTGLVSVVATLLGGWVTATDLPEVLSNTRANLCRNTRGLCRHAPQVAPLSWGYDLESTYPSSVYRYDYILAAEVVYHHNFMDELLVTMKHFCKPGTTLIWANKVRLESDLVFTENFKKAFHTSLLVEEGEMKIFMAMSREGDDEVDQGLEIQDLLGEEDGKTVEEESNKDNGEDKPSCACTEVRADILDNYNEEEWEEDEEFESDEEEEKIVTSKDDETDEQNETVASNDNISEQECSDQTVVRQKWVPNIIFSVNKDIYHYVGQDIVIYESIDSYGAMMWPAALALCSFLDNNRDTVDLRGKGVLELGSGTGLVAIVASLLGASVTATDLPEILGNLRANLMRNTRGLCRHTPQVAPLSWGYDLESTYPSSVYRYDYVLAADVVYHHDFLDELLFTMKHFCKPGTTLIWANKVRLESDLVFTENFKKAFHTSLLVEEGEMKIFMAMSREGDEGDRNRLSRPTGCRLKA
;
A
#
# COMPACT_ATOMS: atom_id res chain seq x y z
N MET A 1 -9.38 13.57 3.78
CA MET A 1 -9.51 12.22 4.34
C MET A 1 -10.85 11.66 3.92
N GLY A 2 -10.86 10.47 3.32
CA GLY A 2 -12.09 9.77 2.96
C GLY A 2 -12.67 9.09 4.18
N LYS A 3 -13.97 9.24 4.42
CA LYS A 3 -14.69 8.41 5.39
C LYS A 3 -15.45 7.36 4.61
N GLU A 4 -15.22 6.11 4.94
CA GLU A 4 -15.97 4.99 4.39
C GLU A 4 -16.92 4.42 5.44
N VAL A 5 -18.07 3.96 4.97
CA VAL A 5 -19.15 3.49 5.83
C VAL A 5 -19.45 2.03 5.48
N TYR A 6 -19.39 1.19 6.51
CA TYR A 6 -19.60 -0.25 6.43
C TYR A 6 -20.71 -0.68 7.38
N SER A 7 -21.30 -1.85 7.14
CA SER A 7 -22.34 -2.40 8.02
C SER A 7 -21.98 -3.83 8.40
N TYR A 8 -21.62 -4.04 9.67
CA TYR A 8 -21.28 -5.36 10.22
C TYR A 8 -21.77 -5.47 11.67
N ALA A 9 -22.06 -6.70 12.09
CA ALA A 9 -22.56 -7.04 13.43
C ALA A 9 -23.84 -6.26 13.83
N GLY A 10 -24.61 -5.78 12.84
CA GLY A 10 -25.80 -4.93 13.07
C GLY A 10 -25.49 -3.46 13.38
N HIS A 11 -24.25 -3.01 13.16
CA HIS A 11 -23.80 -1.64 13.39
C HIS A 11 -23.27 -1.00 12.11
N GLU A 12 -23.50 0.29 11.97
CA GLU A 12 -22.80 1.13 11.00
C GLU A 12 -21.40 1.46 11.55
N ILE A 13 -20.38 1.20 10.75
CA ILE A 13 -18.97 1.40 11.08
C ILE A 13 -18.41 2.45 10.14
N VAL A 14 -17.90 3.53 10.71
CA VAL A 14 -17.28 4.64 9.97
C VAL A 14 -15.77 4.54 10.12
N ILE A 15 -15.09 4.18 9.04
CA ILE A 15 -13.63 4.13 8.97
C ILE A 15 -13.13 5.42 8.34
N GLU A 16 -12.19 6.06 9.02
CA GLU A 16 -11.41 7.14 8.44
C GLU A 16 -10.14 6.59 7.82
N GLU A 17 -10.05 6.80 6.50
CA GLU A 17 -8.90 6.40 5.72
C GLU A 17 -7.86 7.52 5.64
N GLY A 18 -6.62 7.12 5.86
CA GLY A 18 -5.45 7.92 5.57
C GLY A 18 -4.92 7.52 4.20
N LEU A 19 -5.19 8.33 3.16
CA LEU A 19 -4.65 8.15 1.80
C LEU A 19 -3.10 8.27 1.74
N ASP A 20 -2.47 8.42 2.89
CA ASP A 20 -1.07 8.77 3.06
C ASP A 20 -0.19 7.56 3.37
N SER A 21 -0.78 6.40 3.71
CA SER A 21 -0.08 5.14 3.92
C SER A 21 -0.98 3.93 3.58
N PHE A 22 -0.37 2.81 3.21
CA PHE A 22 -1.10 1.56 2.95
C PHE A 22 -1.93 1.08 4.14
N ALA A 23 -1.40 1.28 5.34
CA ALA A 23 -2.09 0.94 6.58
C ALA A 23 -3.31 1.86 6.84
N GLY A 24 -3.40 2.99 6.15
CA GLY A 24 -4.52 3.92 6.20
C GLY A 24 -5.67 3.57 5.25
N MET A 25 -5.57 2.54 4.41
CA MET A 25 -6.62 2.12 3.46
C MET A 25 -7.26 0.79 3.86
N ILE A 26 -8.52 0.59 3.46
CA ILE A 26 -9.18 -0.72 3.59
C ILE A 26 -8.81 -1.63 2.42
N TRP A 27 -8.34 -2.83 2.76
CA TRP A 27 -7.96 -3.83 1.77
C TRP A 27 -9.01 -4.93 1.58
N PRO A 28 -9.08 -5.57 0.40
CA PRO A 28 -10.12 -6.56 0.09
C PRO A 28 -10.19 -7.73 1.08
N GLY A 29 -9.05 -8.23 1.57
CA GLY A 29 -9.04 -9.31 2.57
C GLY A 29 -9.58 -8.87 3.93
N ALA A 30 -9.51 -7.59 4.31
CA ALA A 30 -10.16 -7.10 5.53
C ALA A 30 -11.68 -7.19 5.42
N LEU A 31 -12.24 -6.80 4.26
CA LEU A 31 -13.67 -6.93 3.98
C LEU A 31 -14.12 -8.40 3.94
N ALA A 32 -13.34 -9.24 3.25
CA ALA A 32 -13.61 -10.68 3.18
C ALA A 32 -13.60 -11.32 4.58
N LEU A 33 -12.62 -10.97 5.41
CA LEU A 33 -12.52 -11.48 6.78
C LEU A 33 -13.66 -10.97 7.67
N CYS A 34 -14.02 -9.69 7.60
CA CYS A 34 -15.15 -9.14 8.35
C CYS A 34 -16.46 -9.87 8.03
N HIS A 35 -16.73 -10.06 6.74
CA HIS A 35 -17.91 -10.79 6.28
C HIS A 35 -17.89 -12.25 6.76
N TYR A 36 -16.72 -12.90 6.69
CA TYR A 36 -16.56 -14.27 7.16
C TYR A 36 -16.84 -14.40 8.67
N LEU A 37 -16.27 -13.51 9.50
CA LEU A 37 -16.49 -13.49 10.94
C LEU A 37 -17.98 -13.29 11.30
N GLU A 38 -18.67 -12.38 10.62
CA GLU A 38 -20.10 -12.13 10.86
C GLU A 38 -20.97 -13.34 10.47
N THR A 39 -20.74 -13.89 9.28
CA THR A 39 -21.58 -14.97 8.72
C THR A 39 -21.32 -16.32 9.37
N HIS A 40 -20.15 -16.51 9.97
CA HIS A 40 -19.74 -17.78 10.61
C HIS A 40 -19.66 -17.67 12.13
N ARG A 41 -20.29 -16.67 12.75
CA ARG A 41 -20.31 -16.44 14.22
C ARG A 41 -20.73 -17.65 15.06
N ASP A 42 -21.53 -18.57 14.51
CA ASP A 42 -21.96 -19.78 15.21
C ASP A 42 -20.85 -20.85 15.27
N GLN A 43 -19.94 -20.83 14.30
CA GLN A 43 -18.76 -21.71 14.22
C GLN A 43 -17.54 -21.06 14.88
N LEU A 44 -17.44 -19.73 14.77
CA LEU A 44 -16.38 -18.88 15.32
C LEU A 44 -16.96 -18.00 16.41
N ASN A 45 -17.04 -18.55 17.63
CA ASN A 45 -17.54 -17.80 18.76
C ASN A 45 -16.44 -16.90 19.34
N LEU A 46 -16.47 -15.62 18.99
CA LEU A 46 -15.55 -14.60 19.55
C LEU A 46 -16.00 -14.06 20.92
N VAL A 47 -17.19 -14.39 21.40
CA VAL A 47 -17.72 -13.82 22.64
C VAL A 47 -16.83 -14.21 23.82
N ASP A 48 -16.31 -13.19 24.50
CA ASP A 48 -15.43 -13.30 25.67
C ASP A 48 -14.10 -14.03 25.38
N LYS A 49 -13.69 -14.08 24.11
CA LYS A 49 -12.42 -14.69 23.66
C LYS A 49 -11.32 -13.67 23.46
N THR A 50 -10.07 -14.05 23.76
CA THR A 50 -8.92 -13.17 23.52
C THR A 50 -8.52 -13.23 22.04
N VAL A 51 -8.47 -12.06 21.40
CA VAL A 51 -8.24 -11.92 19.96
C VAL A 51 -7.08 -10.98 19.72
N LEU A 52 -6.08 -11.42 18.97
CA LEU A 52 -5.00 -10.56 18.45
C LEU A 52 -5.25 -10.30 16.98
N GLU A 53 -5.21 -9.05 16.54
CA GLU A 53 -5.05 -8.74 15.11
C GLU A 53 -3.61 -8.31 14.84
N ILE A 54 -2.98 -8.94 13.84
CA ILE A 54 -1.65 -8.61 13.36
C ILE A 54 -1.80 -7.77 12.08
N GLY A 55 -1.18 -6.60 12.04
CA GLY A 55 -1.25 -5.70 10.88
C GLY A 55 -2.65 -5.13 10.68
N ALA A 56 -3.21 -4.53 11.73
CA ALA A 56 -4.61 -4.10 11.77
C ALA A 56 -4.95 -2.95 10.81
N GLY A 57 -3.96 -2.17 10.36
CA GLY A 57 -4.15 -1.01 9.49
C GLY A 57 -5.17 -0.02 10.07
N THR A 58 -6.25 0.23 9.33
CA THR A 58 -7.35 1.09 9.76
C THR A 58 -8.13 0.54 10.96
N GLY A 59 -8.02 -0.75 11.24
CA GLY A 59 -8.65 -1.44 12.36
C GLY A 59 -10.05 -2.00 12.10
N LEU A 60 -10.51 -2.06 10.84
CA LEU A 60 -11.87 -2.53 10.52
C LEU A 60 -12.16 -3.94 11.06
N VAL A 61 -11.25 -4.91 10.86
CA VAL A 61 -11.42 -6.28 11.35
C VAL A 61 -11.46 -6.29 12.88
N SER A 62 -10.58 -5.54 13.55
CA SER A 62 -10.61 -5.34 15.00
C SER A 62 -11.93 -4.74 15.50
N VAL A 63 -12.51 -3.76 14.80
CA VAL A 63 -13.84 -3.21 15.14
C VAL A 63 -14.89 -4.32 15.07
N VAL A 64 -14.94 -5.07 13.96
CA VAL A 64 -15.91 -6.15 13.78
C VAL A 64 -15.74 -7.24 14.84
N ALA A 65 -14.52 -7.69 15.09
CA ALA A 65 -14.22 -8.69 16.13
C ALA A 65 -14.63 -8.19 17.54
N THR A 66 -14.45 -6.90 17.82
CA THR A 66 -14.86 -6.28 19.08
C THR A 66 -16.39 -6.25 19.22
N LEU A 67 -17.12 -5.86 18.16
CA LEU A 67 -18.58 -5.84 18.15
C LEU A 67 -19.19 -7.26 18.24
N LEU A 68 -18.47 -8.26 17.72
CA LEU A 68 -18.83 -9.68 17.90
C LEU A 68 -18.52 -10.21 19.31
N GLY A 69 -17.91 -9.39 20.18
CA GLY A 69 -17.74 -9.67 21.61
C GLY A 69 -16.35 -10.13 22.05
N GLY A 70 -15.34 -10.01 21.19
CA GLY A 70 -13.96 -10.36 21.52
C GLY A 70 -13.25 -9.36 22.43
N TRP A 71 -12.30 -9.86 23.23
CA TRP A 71 -11.25 -9.07 23.88
C TRP A 71 -10.13 -8.84 22.86
N VAL A 72 -10.26 -7.76 22.08
CA VAL A 72 -9.37 -7.50 20.94
C VAL A 72 -8.15 -6.67 21.35
N THR A 73 -6.97 -7.13 20.93
CA THR A 73 -5.74 -6.34 20.84
C THR A 73 -5.41 -6.14 19.36
N ALA A 74 -5.60 -4.93 18.85
CA ALA A 74 -5.22 -4.55 17.50
C ALA A 74 -3.75 -4.12 17.50
N THR A 75 -2.95 -4.68 16.59
CA THR A 75 -1.51 -4.36 16.53
C THR A 75 -1.05 -4.00 15.13
N ASP A 76 -0.14 -3.04 15.06
CA ASP A 76 0.50 -2.56 13.84
C ASP A 76 1.79 -1.79 14.19
N LEU A 77 2.45 -1.19 13.20
CA LEU A 77 3.59 -0.30 13.41
C LEU A 77 3.17 1.00 14.14
N PRO A 78 4.05 1.59 14.99
CA PRO A 78 3.73 2.74 15.82
C PRO A 78 3.05 3.92 15.10
N GLU A 79 3.44 4.19 13.86
CA GLU A 79 2.93 5.26 13.01
C GLU A 79 1.46 5.09 12.61
N VAL A 80 0.94 3.86 12.59
CA VAL A 80 -0.44 3.54 12.19
C VAL A 80 -1.40 3.67 13.38
N LEU A 81 -0.91 3.39 14.59
CA LEU A 81 -1.74 3.16 15.78
C LEU A 81 -2.65 4.32 16.15
N SER A 82 -2.27 5.56 15.81
CA SER A 82 -3.12 6.74 16.06
C SER A 82 -4.44 6.65 15.29
N ASN A 83 -4.38 6.30 14.01
CA ASN A 83 -5.57 6.14 13.17
C ASN A 83 -6.37 4.91 13.59
N THR A 84 -5.71 3.77 13.82
CA THR A 84 -6.33 2.54 14.32
C THR A 84 -7.12 2.81 15.61
N ARG A 85 -6.50 3.52 16.58
CA ARG A 85 -7.16 3.88 17.85
C ARG A 85 -8.36 4.79 17.64
N ALA A 86 -8.25 5.80 16.79
CA ALA A 86 -9.36 6.70 16.49
C ALA A 86 -10.55 5.94 15.89
N ASN A 87 -10.30 5.05 14.92
CA ASN A 87 -11.33 4.22 14.29
C ASN A 87 -11.95 3.22 15.29
N LEU A 88 -11.15 2.54 16.11
CA LEU A 88 -11.67 1.64 17.15
C LEU A 88 -12.55 2.39 18.15
N CYS A 89 -12.06 3.49 18.71
CA CYS A 89 -12.81 4.28 19.70
C CYS A 89 -14.13 4.80 19.14
N ARG A 90 -14.12 5.31 17.90
CA ARG A 90 -15.33 5.84 17.24
C ARG A 90 -16.42 4.79 17.09
N ASN A 91 -16.05 3.54 16.76
CA ASN A 91 -17.00 2.51 16.36
C ASN A 91 -17.35 1.52 17.48
N THR A 92 -16.63 1.52 18.60
CA THR A 92 -16.83 0.53 19.67
C THR A 92 -17.27 1.12 21.00
N ARG A 93 -17.02 2.42 21.25
CA ARG A 93 -17.33 3.06 22.54
C ARG A 93 -18.82 2.98 22.86
N GLY A 94 -19.14 2.32 23.97
CA GLY A 94 -20.53 2.13 24.42
C GLY A 94 -21.32 1.05 23.67
N LEU A 95 -20.71 0.40 22.67
CA LEU A 95 -21.31 -0.64 21.84
C LEU A 95 -20.68 -2.03 22.04
N CYS A 96 -19.45 -2.07 22.57
CA CYS A 96 -18.71 -3.32 22.78
C CYS A 96 -18.89 -3.92 24.17
N ARG A 97 -18.69 -5.24 24.28
CA ARG A 97 -18.60 -5.94 25.57
C ARG A 97 -17.29 -5.63 26.30
N HIS A 98 -16.20 -5.63 25.55
CA HIS A 98 -14.84 -5.42 26.04
C HIS A 98 -14.21 -4.29 25.26
N ALA A 99 -13.61 -3.34 25.97
CA ALA A 99 -12.92 -2.23 25.33
C ALA A 99 -11.68 -2.77 24.59
N PRO A 100 -11.52 -2.48 23.29
CA PRO A 100 -10.39 -2.99 22.54
C PRO A 100 -9.11 -2.24 22.90
N GLN A 101 -7.97 -2.93 22.77
CA GLN A 101 -6.63 -2.40 23.00
C GLN A 101 -5.92 -2.19 21.67
N VAL A 102 -5.03 -1.20 21.64
CA VAL A 102 -4.16 -0.91 20.49
C VAL A 102 -2.74 -0.85 21.00
N ALA A 103 -1.85 -1.67 20.42
CA ALA A 103 -0.47 -1.83 20.86
C ALA A 103 0.50 -1.98 19.66
N PRO A 104 1.75 -1.50 19.78
CA PRO A 104 2.74 -1.66 18.72
C PRO A 104 3.20 -3.12 18.60
N LEU A 105 3.32 -3.61 17.37
CA LEU A 105 3.92 -4.92 17.08
C LEU A 105 4.71 -4.84 15.77
N SER A 106 6.03 -4.86 15.88
CA SER A 106 6.92 -5.08 14.73
C SER A 106 7.16 -6.57 14.57
N TRP A 107 6.93 -7.09 13.37
CA TRP A 107 7.04 -8.52 13.12
C TRP A 107 8.47 -9.03 13.33
N GLY A 108 8.60 -10.19 13.98
CA GLY A 108 9.88 -10.87 14.24
C GLY A 108 10.80 -10.19 15.26
N TYR A 109 10.53 -8.94 15.65
CA TYR A 109 11.42 -8.15 16.49
C TYR A 109 11.12 -8.34 17.98
N ASP A 110 12.08 -8.90 18.71
CA ASP A 110 12.11 -9.02 20.18
C ASP A 110 10.79 -9.52 20.81
N LEU A 111 10.16 -10.51 20.16
CA LEU A 111 8.80 -10.95 20.48
C LEU A 111 8.66 -11.53 21.90
N GLU A 112 9.61 -12.33 22.38
CA GLU A 112 9.51 -12.94 23.72
C GLU A 112 9.78 -11.93 24.85
N SER A 113 10.48 -10.83 24.56
CA SER A 113 10.70 -9.74 25.51
C SER A 113 9.49 -8.80 25.59
N THR A 114 8.94 -8.44 24.43
CA THR A 114 7.80 -7.51 24.32
C THR A 114 6.45 -8.17 24.57
N TYR A 115 6.27 -9.38 24.04
CA TYR A 115 5.08 -10.22 24.17
C TYR A 115 5.44 -11.64 24.64
N PRO A 116 5.91 -11.82 25.90
CA PRO A 116 6.28 -13.14 26.40
C PRO A 116 5.16 -14.18 26.26
N SER A 117 5.49 -15.34 25.70
CA SER A 117 4.54 -16.44 25.47
C SER A 117 3.92 -16.99 26.75
N SER A 118 4.55 -16.69 27.90
CA SER A 118 4.05 -17.03 29.23
C SER A 118 2.89 -16.14 29.70
N VAL A 119 2.74 -14.94 29.13
CA VAL A 119 1.77 -13.93 29.53
C VAL A 119 0.70 -13.75 28.45
N TYR A 120 1.12 -13.60 27.19
CA TYR A 120 0.22 -13.30 26.09
C TYR A 120 -0.25 -14.59 25.41
N ARG A 121 -1.50 -14.97 25.69
CA ARG A 121 -2.17 -16.09 25.02
C ARG A 121 -3.49 -15.64 24.43
N TYR A 122 -3.65 -15.94 23.15
CA TYR A 122 -4.84 -15.58 22.38
C TYR A 122 -5.61 -16.84 21.98
N ASP A 123 -6.93 -16.81 22.14
CA ASP A 123 -7.81 -17.82 21.57
C ASP A 123 -7.80 -17.72 20.03
N TYR A 124 -7.81 -16.49 19.51
CA TYR A 124 -7.81 -16.21 18.07
C TYR A 124 -6.70 -15.24 17.66
N ILE A 125 -6.12 -15.51 16.49
CA ILE A 125 -5.27 -14.56 15.77
C ILE A 125 -5.96 -14.25 14.45
N LEU A 126 -6.11 -12.97 14.14
CA LEU A 126 -6.67 -12.48 12.89
C LEU A 126 -5.56 -11.77 12.11
N ALA A 127 -5.54 -11.99 10.80
CA ALA A 127 -4.66 -11.28 9.89
C ALA A 127 -5.37 -11.10 8.55
N ALA A 128 -5.39 -9.88 8.04
CA ALA A 128 -5.98 -9.57 6.74
C ALA A 128 -4.99 -8.77 5.91
N GLU A 129 -4.64 -9.27 4.72
CA GLU A 129 -3.82 -8.53 3.73
C GLU A 129 -2.43 -8.15 4.24
N VAL A 130 -1.90 -8.94 5.19
CA VAL A 130 -0.56 -8.80 5.74
C VAL A 130 0.54 -9.37 4.84
N VAL A 131 0.18 -10.17 3.81
CA VAL A 131 1.14 -10.77 2.88
C VAL A 131 1.09 -9.98 1.57
N TYR A 132 2.18 -9.30 1.30
CA TYR A 132 2.36 -8.46 0.13
C TYR A 132 3.86 -8.38 -0.22
N HIS A 133 4.27 -7.71 -1.30
CA HIS A 133 5.69 -7.64 -1.69
C HIS A 133 6.52 -6.79 -0.70
N HIS A 134 6.96 -7.40 0.40
CA HIS A 134 7.89 -6.84 1.38
C HIS A 134 8.91 -7.88 1.82
N ASN A 135 10.05 -7.44 2.34
CA ASN A 135 11.13 -8.35 2.76
C ASN A 135 10.83 -9.08 4.07
N PHE A 136 9.81 -8.64 4.82
CA PHE A 136 9.50 -9.15 6.16
C PHE A 136 8.57 -10.39 6.20
N MET A 137 8.53 -11.18 5.12
CA MET A 137 7.65 -12.34 5.02
C MET A 137 8.02 -13.44 6.04
N ASP A 138 9.31 -13.64 6.26
CA ASP A 138 9.77 -14.64 7.23
C ASP A 138 9.49 -14.18 8.67
N GLU A 139 9.71 -12.91 8.97
CA GLU A 139 9.40 -12.28 10.25
C GLU A 139 7.90 -12.30 10.57
N LEU A 140 7.04 -12.11 9.57
CA LEU A 140 5.60 -12.30 9.71
C LEU A 140 5.26 -13.73 10.09
N LEU A 141 5.85 -14.72 9.41
CA LEU A 141 5.62 -16.13 9.71
C LEU A 141 6.11 -16.51 11.11
N VAL A 142 7.27 -15.98 11.52
CA VAL A 142 7.79 -16.11 12.89
C VAL A 142 6.82 -15.52 13.91
N THR A 143 6.26 -14.34 13.63
CA THR A 143 5.26 -13.67 14.48
C THR A 143 3.99 -14.51 14.60
N MET A 144 3.48 -15.04 13.50
CA MET A 144 2.33 -15.95 13.50
C MET A 144 2.62 -17.20 14.36
N LYS A 145 3.82 -17.78 14.28
CA LYS A 145 4.21 -18.97 15.05
C LYS A 145 4.44 -18.68 16.54
N HIS A 146 4.89 -17.47 16.87
CA HIS A 146 5.03 -16.99 18.24
C HIS A 146 3.68 -16.98 18.96
N PHE A 147 2.66 -16.38 18.34
CA PHE A 147 1.35 -16.24 18.97
C PHE A 147 0.44 -17.47 18.80
N CYS A 148 0.57 -18.23 17.71
CA CYS A 148 -0.26 -19.41 17.43
C CYS A 148 0.25 -20.64 18.19
N LYS A 149 -0.04 -20.68 19.49
CA LYS A 149 0.30 -21.78 20.40
C LYS A 149 -0.80 -22.84 20.44
N PRO A 150 -0.56 -24.03 21.04
CA PRO A 150 -1.60 -25.05 21.17
C PRO A 150 -2.87 -24.49 21.83
N GLY A 151 -4.01 -24.63 21.13
CA GLY A 151 -5.31 -24.07 21.53
C GLY A 151 -5.68 -22.75 20.84
N THR A 152 -4.75 -22.10 20.14
CA THR A 152 -5.00 -20.89 19.36
C THR A 152 -5.49 -21.25 17.95
N THR A 153 -6.47 -20.49 17.45
CA THR A 153 -6.94 -20.55 16.06
C THR A 153 -6.51 -19.29 15.31
N LEU A 154 -5.69 -19.45 14.28
CA LEU A 154 -5.29 -18.35 13.40
C LEU A 154 -6.20 -18.34 12.16
N ILE A 155 -6.77 -17.18 11.84
CA ILE A 155 -7.55 -16.95 10.62
C ILE A 155 -6.85 -15.86 9.80
N TRP A 156 -6.44 -16.21 8.59
CA TRP A 156 -5.70 -15.33 7.70
C TRP A 156 -6.42 -15.20 6.36
N ALA A 157 -6.76 -13.97 5.99
CA ALA A 157 -7.34 -13.63 4.70
C ALA A 157 -6.32 -12.91 3.81
N ASN A 158 -6.19 -13.35 2.56
CA ASN A 158 -5.25 -12.75 1.61
C ASN A 158 -5.75 -12.86 0.18
N LYS A 159 -5.59 -11.76 -0.58
CA LYS A 159 -5.65 -11.82 -2.04
C LYS A 159 -4.28 -12.21 -2.61
N VAL A 160 -4.23 -13.30 -3.36
CA VAL A 160 -3.01 -13.76 -4.05
C VAL A 160 -2.78 -12.90 -5.29
N ARG A 161 -1.69 -12.13 -5.29
CA ARG A 161 -1.32 -11.19 -6.36
C ARG A 161 -0.05 -11.60 -7.08
N LEU A 162 0.94 -12.08 -6.34
CA LEU A 162 2.30 -12.35 -6.83
C LEU A 162 2.75 -13.78 -6.50
N GLU A 163 3.79 -14.23 -7.19
CA GLU A 163 4.43 -15.52 -6.91
C GLU A 163 4.98 -15.59 -5.48
N SER A 164 5.45 -14.47 -4.93
CA SER A 164 5.87 -14.36 -3.53
C SER A 164 4.76 -14.74 -2.54
N ASP A 165 3.50 -14.41 -2.86
CA ASP A 165 2.35 -14.72 -2.00
C ASP A 165 2.07 -16.22 -2.00
N LEU A 166 2.30 -16.89 -3.13
CA LEU A 166 2.24 -18.35 -3.25
C LEU A 166 3.38 -19.00 -2.45
N VAL A 167 4.59 -18.46 -2.51
CA VAL A 167 5.73 -18.93 -1.71
C VAL A 167 5.42 -18.83 -0.22
N PHE A 168 4.93 -17.67 0.25
CA PHE A 168 4.51 -17.51 1.65
C PHE A 168 3.40 -18.50 2.01
N THR A 169 2.39 -18.68 1.14
CA THR A 169 1.29 -19.63 1.38
C THR A 169 1.80 -21.05 1.58
N GLU A 170 2.78 -21.49 0.80
CA GLU A 170 3.38 -22.82 0.96
C GLU A 170 4.21 -22.93 2.24
N ASN A 171 4.94 -21.90 2.63
CA ASN A 171 5.66 -21.87 3.91
C ASN A 171 4.71 -21.86 5.11
N PHE A 172 3.62 -21.11 5.02
CA PHE A 172 2.53 -21.09 6.01
C PHE A 172 1.90 -22.49 6.20
N LYS A 173 1.62 -23.21 5.10
CA LYS A 173 1.11 -24.60 5.17
C LYS A 173 2.09 -25.59 5.79
N LYS A 174 3.40 -25.38 5.61
CA LYS A 174 4.43 -26.19 6.26
C LYS A 174 4.50 -25.89 7.76
N ALA A 175 4.35 -24.63 8.16
CA ALA A 175 4.44 -24.20 9.55
C ALA A 175 3.22 -24.59 10.40
N PHE A 176 2.02 -24.68 9.81
CA PHE A 176 0.77 -24.90 10.55
C PHE A 176 -0.06 -26.07 10.02
N HIS A 177 -0.94 -26.61 10.86
CA HIS A 177 -2.07 -27.41 10.38
C HIS A 177 -3.09 -26.47 9.76
N THR A 178 -3.19 -26.50 8.44
CA THR A 178 -3.96 -25.51 7.67
C THR A 178 -5.21 -26.10 7.05
N SER A 179 -6.27 -25.30 6.98
CA SER A 179 -7.51 -25.59 6.28
C SER A 179 -7.94 -24.37 5.48
N LEU A 180 -8.24 -24.55 4.19
CA LEU A 180 -8.77 -23.49 3.34
C LEU A 180 -10.28 -23.36 3.60
N LEU A 181 -10.71 -22.22 4.14
CA LEU A 181 -12.10 -21.95 4.49
C LEU A 181 -12.88 -21.37 3.30
N VAL A 182 -12.24 -20.45 2.57
CA VAL A 182 -12.84 -19.74 1.44
C VAL A 182 -11.81 -19.63 0.31
N GLU A 183 -12.26 -19.86 -0.92
CA GLU A 183 -11.50 -19.60 -2.15
C GLU A 183 -12.45 -19.00 -3.19
N GLU A 184 -12.32 -17.69 -3.42
CA GLU A 184 -13.12 -16.95 -4.40
C GLU A 184 -12.22 -16.12 -5.31
N GLY A 185 -11.99 -16.62 -6.51
CA GLY A 185 -11.03 -16.03 -7.44
C GLY A 185 -9.62 -16.03 -6.85
N GLU A 186 -9.07 -14.85 -6.62
CA GLU A 186 -7.75 -14.64 -6.03
C GLU A 186 -7.78 -14.50 -4.50
N MET A 187 -8.98 -14.36 -3.90
CA MET A 187 -9.14 -14.23 -2.46
C MET A 187 -9.14 -15.60 -1.78
N LYS A 188 -8.35 -15.75 -0.72
CA LYS A 188 -8.27 -16.96 0.10
C LYS A 188 -8.39 -16.63 1.58
N ILE A 189 -9.16 -17.43 2.33
CA ILE A 189 -9.20 -17.39 3.79
C ILE A 189 -8.73 -18.74 4.33
N PHE A 190 -7.67 -18.73 5.11
CA PHE A 190 -7.10 -19.90 5.76
C PHE A 190 -7.43 -19.90 7.25
N MET A 191 -7.71 -21.09 7.78
CA MET A 191 -7.64 -21.39 9.21
C MET A 191 -6.37 -22.18 9.47
N ALA A 192 -5.70 -21.89 10.57
CA ALA A 192 -4.47 -22.56 10.96
C ALA A 192 -4.40 -22.81 12.47
N MET A 193 -3.76 -23.91 12.85
CA MET A 193 -3.45 -24.27 14.23
C MET A 193 -1.98 -24.69 14.34
N SER A 194 -1.41 -24.56 15.54
CA SER A 194 -0.04 -24.98 15.82
C SER A 194 0.18 -26.47 15.52
N ARG A 195 1.36 -26.79 14.98
CA ARG A 195 1.87 -28.18 14.86
C ARG A 195 2.64 -28.62 16.10
N GLU A 196 2.93 -27.73 17.04
CA GLU A 196 3.68 -28.04 18.26
C GLU A 196 2.90 -29.05 19.13
N GLY A 197 3.47 -30.24 19.35
CA GLY A 197 2.91 -31.28 20.22
C GLY A 197 2.40 -32.55 19.54
N ASP A 198 2.55 -32.70 18.23
CA ASP A 198 2.26 -33.94 17.52
C ASP A 198 3.49 -34.88 17.49
N ASP A 199 3.30 -36.15 17.85
CA ASP A 199 4.33 -37.22 17.83
C ASP A 199 4.73 -37.67 16.40
N GLU A 200 4.33 -36.94 15.35
CA GLU A 200 4.71 -37.24 13.97
C GLU A 200 6.10 -36.68 13.67
N VAL A 201 6.96 -37.52 13.08
CA VAL A 201 8.36 -37.20 12.73
C VAL A 201 8.41 -35.90 11.93
N ASP A 202 8.83 -34.83 12.61
CA ASP A 202 8.69 -33.45 12.18
C ASP A 202 9.54 -33.14 10.92
N GLN A 203 8.86 -32.66 9.87
CA GLN A 203 9.47 -31.98 8.71
C GLN A 203 9.03 -30.50 8.67
N GLY A 204 8.57 -29.96 9.79
CA GLY A 204 8.16 -28.57 9.96
C GLY A 204 9.35 -27.62 9.85
N LEU A 205 9.09 -26.40 9.37
CA LEU A 205 10.07 -25.31 9.37
C LEU A 205 10.31 -24.88 10.83
N GLU A 206 11.51 -25.07 11.37
CA GLU A 206 11.89 -24.49 12.66
C GLU A 206 12.09 -22.97 12.51
N ILE A 207 11.91 -22.21 13.60
CA ILE A 207 12.07 -20.73 13.57
C ILE A 207 13.50 -20.36 13.13
N GLN A 208 14.49 -21.19 13.50
CA GLN A 208 15.90 -21.00 13.16
C GLN A 208 16.18 -21.21 11.67
N ASP A 209 15.41 -22.06 10.98
CA ASP A 209 15.57 -22.32 9.55
C ASP A 209 15.08 -21.15 8.68
N LEU A 210 14.20 -20.29 9.21
CA LEU A 210 13.64 -19.13 8.50
C LEU A 210 14.54 -17.89 8.58
N LEU A 211 15.31 -17.73 9.66
CA LEU A 211 16.08 -16.51 9.92
C LEU A 211 17.58 -16.61 9.60
N GLY A 212 18.07 -17.80 9.22
CA GLY A 212 19.46 -18.02 8.77
C GLY A 212 20.53 -17.56 9.77
N GLU A 213 21.01 -18.45 10.64
CA GLU A 213 22.13 -18.11 11.53
C GLU A 213 23.44 -17.93 10.74
N GLU A 214 24.09 -16.77 10.90
CA GLU A 214 25.52 -16.60 10.59
C GLU A 214 26.33 -17.48 11.54
N ASP A 215 26.69 -18.66 11.06
CA ASP A 215 27.34 -19.71 11.83
C ASP A 215 28.75 -19.26 12.28
N GLY A 216 28.87 -18.98 13.59
CA GLY A 216 30.12 -18.75 14.28
C GLY A 216 30.99 -20.01 14.29
N LYS A 217 31.87 -20.15 13.30
CA LYS A 217 32.91 -21.18 13.32
C LYS A 217 34.04 -20.83 14.27
N THR A 218 34.01 -21.46 15.43
CA THR A 218 35.20 -21.82 16.21
C THR A 218 36.11 -22.71 15.34
N VAL A 219 37.31 -22.22 15.03
CA VAL A 219 38.41 -23.03 14.48
C VAL A 219 39.48 -23.11 15.54
N GLU A 220 39.74 -24.34 16.00
CA GLU A 220 40.85 -24.69 16.88
C GLU A 220 42.20 -24.38 16.21
N GLU A 221 43.14 -23.90 17.02
CA GLU A 221 44.50 -23.50 16.64
C GLU A 221 45.32 -24.68 16.06
N GLU A 222 46.11 -24.43 15.01
CA GLU A 222 47.46 -25.03 14.91
C GLU A 222 48.44 -24.15 14.10
N SER A 223 49.51 -23.76 14.81
CA SER A 223 50.76 -23.09 14.44
C SER A 223 51.18 -22.94 12.97
N ASN A 224 51.59 -21.72 12.57
CA ASN A 224 52.99 -21.42 12.21
C ASN A 224 53.25 -19.92 11.92
N LYS A 225 54.52 -19.55 12.12
CA LYS A 225 55.13 -18.22 12.17
C LYS A 225 55.05 -17.38 10.87
N ASP A 226 55.04 -16.05 11.07
CA ASP A 226 56.05 -15.06 10.62
C ASP A 226 55.55 -13.88 9.75
N ASN A 227 55.77 -12.68 10.30
CA ASN A 227 56.05 -11.35 9.71
C ASN A 227 55.08 -10.62 8.75
N GLY A 228 54.75 -9.37 9.12
CA GLY A 228 54.81 -8.23 8.19
C GLY A 228 53.65 -7.21 8.18
N GLU A 229 53.75 -6.19 9.04
CA GLU A 229 53.47 -4.75 8.80
C GLU A 229 52.12 -4.25 8.20
N ASP A 230 51.33 -3.64 9.10
CA ASP A 230 50.88 -2.22 9.14
C ASP A 230 49.83 -1.57 8.18
N LYS A 231 48.81 -0.99 8.88
CA LYS A 231 47.96 0.22 8.65
C LYS A 231 46.52 0.06 8.09
N PRO A 232 45.58 0.99 8.41
CA PRO A 232 45.14 1.42 9.75
C PRO A 232 43.59 1.41 9.88
N SER A 233 43.12 1.44 11.12
CA SER A 233 41.70 1.46 11.51
C SER A 233 41.05 2.85 11.38
N CYS A 234 39.77 2.87 11.02
CA CYS A 234 38.87 4.02 11.18
C CYS A 234 37.74 3.60 12.13
N ALA A 235 37.65 4.32 13.25
CA ALA A 235 36.76 4.06 14.37
C ALA A 235 35.34 4.57 14.07
N CYS A 236 34.33 3.75 14.38
CA CYS A 236 32.97 4.22 14.63
C CYS A 236 32.74 4.19 16.14
N THR A 237 32.54 5.36 16.71
CA THR A 237 32.24 5.63 18.11
C THR A 237 30.81 5.22 18.46
N GLU A 238 30.69 4.40 19.50
CA GLU A 238 29.45 4.10 20.21
C GLU A 238 28.85 5.39 20.81
N VAL A 239 27.57 5.65 20.54
CA VAL A 239 26.77 6.62 21.31
C VAL A 239 25.76 5.83 22.12
N ARG A 240 26.01 5.79 23.42
CA ARG A 240 25.15 5.27 24.48
C ARG A 240 24.13 6.37 24.82
N ALA A 241 22.84 6.09 24.67
CA ALA A 241 21.78 6.98 25.11
C ALA A 241 21.07 6.37 26.32
N ASP A 242 21.51 6.79 27.51
CA ASP A 242 20.76 6.64 28.75
C ASP A 242 19.70 7.74 28.82
N ILE A 243 18.40 7.42 28.72
CA ILE A 243 17.32 8.23 29.31
C ILE A 243 16.24 7.27 29.84
N LEU A 244 16.22 7.09 31.15
CA LEU A 244 15.13 6.52 31.93
C LEU A 244 14.16 7.64 32.35
N ASP A 245 12.88 7.27 32.40
CA ASP A 245 11.82 7.69 33.31
C ASP A 245 11.43 9.17 33.38
N ASN A 246 10.29 9.49 32.74
CA ASN A 246 9.25 10.36 33.32
C ASN A 246 7.95 10.26 32.49
N TYR A 247 7.09 9.30 32.82
CA TYR A 247 5.67 9.38 32.49
C TYR A 247 4.92 9.70 33.78
N ASN A 248 4.47 10.95 33.89
CA ASN A 248 3.50 11.36 34.90
C ASN A 248 2.11 10.86 34.46
N GLU A 249 1.45 10.21 35.40
CA GLU A 249 0.01 9.94 35.37
C GLU A 249 -0.75 11.28 35.33
N GLU A 250 -1.55 11.51 34.29
CA GLU A 250 -2.58 12.56 34.32
C GLU A 250 -3.93 11.92 34.64
N GLU A 251 -4.43 12.26 35.83
CA GLU A 251 -5.76 11.98 36.34
C GLU A 251 -6.83 12.69 35.51
N TRP A 252 -7.99 12.03 35.36
CA TRP A 252 -9.17 12.52 34.67
C TRP A 252 -9.97 13.46 35.59
N GLU A 253 -10.15 14.72 35.18
CA GLU A 253 -11.22 15.57 35.74
C GLU A 253 -12.45 15.55 34.82
N GLU A 254 -13.61 15.35 35.45
CA GLU A 254 -14.95 15.39 34.88
C GLU A 254 -15.38 16.84 34.54
N ASP A 255 -16.31 16.94 33.59
CA ASP A 255 -17.30 18.00 33.32
C ASP A 255 -17.13 18.79 32.00
N GLU A 256 -18.08 18.61 31.07
CA GLU A 256 -19.22 19.53 30.91
C GLU A 256 -20.13 19.09 29.73
N GLU A 257 -21.44 19.18 29.98
CA GLU A 257 -22.55 18.87 29.07
C GLU A 257 -22.50 19.73 27.80
N PHE A 258 -22.71 19.12 26.63
CA PHE A 258 -22.99 19.85 25.39
C PHE A 258 -24.40 19.48 24.91
N GLU A 259 -25.33 20.42 25.07
CA GLU A 259 -26.66 20.39 24.44
C GLU A 259 -26.50 20.57 22.92
N SER A 260 -27.18 19.71 22.15
CA SER A 260 -27.28 19.83 20.70
C SER A 260 -28.65 20.40 20.33
N ASP A 261 -28.67 21.60 19.74
CA ASP A 261 -29.84 22.17 19.09
C ASP A 261 -30.11 21.46 17.76
N GLU A 262 -31.30 20.88 17.61
CA GLU A 262 -31.82 20.32 16.35
C GLU A 262 -32.45 21.44 15.51
N GLU A 263 -31.97 21.66 14.27
CA GLU A 263 -32.73 22.37 13.24
C GLU A 263 -33.17 21.38 12.14
N GLU A 264 -34.48 21.08 12.12
CA GLU A 264 -35.17 20.34 11.06
C GLU A 264 -35.36 21.23 9.81
N GLU A 265 -34.79 20.85 8.66
CA GLU A 265 -35.25 21.37 7.36
C GLU A 265 -36.20 20.40 6.65
N LYS A 266 -37.44 20.89 6.43
CA LYS A 266 -38.53 20.25 5.70
C LYS A 266 -38.29 20.28 4.19
N ILE A 267 -38.29 19.12 3.54
CA ILE A 267 -38.41 19.01 2.08
C ILE A 267 -39.90 18.92 1.70
N VAL A 268 -40.35 19.93 0.95
CA VAL A 268 -41.68 20.03 0.35
C VAL A 268 -41.73 19.17 -0.91
N THR A 269 -42.71 18.28 -1.00
CA THR A 269 -43.04 17.51 -2.20
C THR A 269 -44.04 18.27 -3.06
N SER A 270 -43.76 18.37 -4.36
CA SER A 270 -44.76 18.74 -5.37
C SER A 270 -44.90 17.59 -6.38
N LYS A 271 -46.09 16.98 -6.35
CA LYS A 271 -46.65 16.15 -7.43
C LYS A 271 -47.10 17.04 -8.58
N ASP A 272 -47.16 16.45 -9.78
CA ASP A 272 -48.06 16.68 -10.93
C ASP A 272 -47.39 15.99 -12.14
N ASP A 273 -48.03 15.29 -13.09
CA ASP A 273 -49.36 14.71 -13.23
C ASP A 273 -49.27 13.75 -14.45
N GLU A 274 -50.19 12.81 -14.58
CA GLU A 274 -50.24 11.71 -15.57
C GLU A 274 -50.49 12.15 -17.03
N THR A 275 -50.18 11.27 -18.00
CA THR A 275 -51.18 10.77 -18.99
C THR A 275 -50.63 9.65 -19.89
N ASP A 276 -51.46 8.61 -20.02
CA ASP A 276 -51.39 7.37 -20.81
C ASP A 276 -51.25 7.55 -22.34
N GLU A 277 -50.68 6.53 -23.01
CA GLU A 277 -51.32 5.91 -24.20
C GLU A 277 -50.75 4.50 -24.50
N GLN A 278 -51.60 3.67 -25.12
CA GLN A 278 -51.72 2.20 -25.00
C GLN A 278 -51.07 1.35 -26.12
N ASN A 279 -51.11 0.02 -25.89
CA ASN A 279 -51.16 -1.14 -26.81
C ASN A 279 -49.80 -1.64 -27.37
N GLU A 280 -49.49 -2.94 -27.46
CA GLU A 280 -50.32 -4.10 -27.82
C GLU A 280 -49.96 -5.42 -27.08
N THR A 281 -50.99 -6.25 -26.98
CA THR A 281 -51.05 -7.64 -26.48
C THR A 281 -50.59 -8.69 -27.50
N VAL A 282 -49.97 -9.81 -27.04
CA VAL A 282 -50.29 -11.17 -27.52
C VAL A 282 -50.20 -12.16 -26.37
N ALA A 283 -51.28 -12.92 -26.17
CA ALA A 283 -51.46 -13.95 -25.17
C ALA A 283 -51.24 -15.37 -25.74
N SER A 284 -50.89 -16.33 -24.88
CA SER A 284 -51.43 -17.69 -24.96
C SER A 284 -51.32 -18.40 -23.61
N ASN A 285 -52.49 -18.73 -23.05
CA ASN A 285 -52.73 -19.58 -21.89
C ASN A 285 -52.35 -21.04 -22.16
N ASP A 286 -52.03 -21.79 -21.11
CA ASP A 286 -52.75 -23.03 -20.78
C ASP A 286 -52.60 -23.39 -19.29
N ASN A 287 -53.71 -23.82 -18.70
CA ASN A 287 -53.88 -24.20 -17.29
C ASN A 287 -53.95 -25.73 -17.12
N ILE A 288 -53.82 -26.15 -15.85
CA ILE A 288 -54.25 -27.41 -15.20
C ILE A 288 -53.17 -28.49 -15.01
N SER A 289 -52.69 -28.67 -13.77
CA SER A 289 -53.16 -29.72 -12.84
C SER A 289 -52.31 -29.78 -11.58
N GLU A 290 -52.97 -29.82 -10.41
CA GLU A 290 -52.38 -30.15 -9.12
C GLU A 290 -51.85 -31.60 -9.11
N GLN A 291 -50.59 -31.79 -8.68
CA GLN A 291 -50.14 -33.07 -8.15
C GLN A 291 -49.00 -32.82 -7.15
N GLU A 292 -49.30 -33.04 -5.87
CA GLU A 292 -48.33 -33.12 -4.80
C GLU A 292 -47.29 -34.21 -5.12
N CYS A 293 -46.03 -33.82 -5.20
CA CYS A 293 -44.91 -34.73 -5.04
C CYS A 293 -43.88 -34.03 -4.16
N SER A 294 -43.70 -34.59 -2.97
CA SER A 294 -42.63 -34.26 -2.05
C SER A 294 -41.28 -34.34 -2.75
N ASP A 295 -40.60 -33.21 -2.86
CA ASP A 295 -39.14 -33.20 -2.89
C ASP A 295 -38.64 -31.92 -2.23
N GLN A 296 -37.90 -32.10 -1.14
CA GLN A 296 -37.20 -31.04 -0.44
C GLN A 296 -36.07 -30.54 -1.34
N THR A 297 -36.39 -29.69 -2.30
CA THR A 297 -35.39 -28.85 -2.93
C THR A 297 -35.08 -27.72 -1.97
N VAL A 298 -34.05 -27.94 -1.14
CA VAL A 298 -33.27 -26.86 -0.55
C VAL A 298 -32.89 -25.95 -1.73
N VAL A 299 -33.57 -24.81 -1.83
CA VAL A 299 -33.13 -23.72 -2.69
C VAL A 299 -31.78 -23.33 -2.13
N ARG A 300 -30.70 -23.91 -2.69
CA ARG A 300 -29.38 -23.29 -2.62
C ARG A 300 -29.60 -21.90 -3.19
N GLN A 301 -29.75 -20.91 -2.30
CA GLN A 301 -29.70 -19.51 -2.67
C GLN A 301 -28.37 -19.35 -3.39
N LYS A 302 -28.50 -19.31 -4.71
CA LYS A 302 -27.40 -19.13 -5.64
C LYS A 302 -26.90 -17.73 -5.34
N TRP A 303 -25.76 -17.67 -4.65
CA TRP A 303 -25.05 -16.46 -4.32
C TRP A 303 -25.00 -15.56 -5.56
N VAL A 304 -25.66 -14.42 -5.45
CA VAL A 304 -25.35 -13.25 -6.24
C VAL A 304 -25.04 -12.20 -5.18
N PRO A 305 -23.78 -11.83 -4.98
CA PRO A 305 -23.51 -10.67 -4.18
C PRO A 305 -24.13 -9.51 -4.93
N ASN A 306 -24.95 -8.69 -4.26
CA ASN A 306 -25.16 -7.31 -4.70
C ASN A 306 -23.92 -6.45 -4.39
N ILE A 307 -22.73 -7.05 -4.48
CA ILE A 307 -21.49 -6.34 -4.74
C ILE A 307 -21.33 -6.48 -6.24
N ILE A 308 -21.92 -5.54 -6.98
CA ILE A 308 -21.30 -5.16 -8.24
C ILE A 308 -19.89 -4.75 -7.80
N PHE A 309 -18.89 -5.60 -8.10
CA PHE A 309 -17.50 -5.15 -8.16
C PHE A 309 -17.51 -4.04 -9.21
N SER A 310 -17.80 -2.81 -8.80
CA SER A 310 -17.35 -1.67 -9.56
C SER A 310 -15.86 -1.71 -9.35
N VAL A 311 -15.10 -1.92 -10.42
CA VAL A 311 -13.74 -1.40 -10.43
C VAL A 311 -13.88 0.05 -9.99
N ASN A 312 -13.32 0.42 -8.83
CA ASN A 312 -13.43 1.78 -8.32
C ASN A 312 -13.00 2.70 -9.46
N LYS A 313 -13.99 3.47 -9.92
CA LYS A 313 -13.88 4.32 -11.09
C LYS A 313 -13.84 5.72 -10.55
N ASP A 314 -12.65 6.28 -10.50
CA ASP A 314 -12.47 7.66 -10.13
C ASP A 314 -12.51 8.55 -11.36
N ILE A 315 -13.19 9.69 -11.21
CA ILE A 315 -13.31 10.69 -12.25
C ILE A 315 -12.59 11.93 -11.78
N TYR A 316 -11.54 12.29 -12.49
CA TYR A 316 -10.74 13.48 -12.26
C TYR A 316 -10.99 14.49 -13.37
N HIS A 317 -11.03 15.78 -13.05
CA HIS A 317 -11.24 16.83 -14.04
C HIS A 317 -9.97 17.67 -14.22
N TYR A 318 -9.30 17.50 -15.36
CA TYR A 318 -8.08 18.24 -15.71
C TYR A 318 -8.10 18.61 -17.20
N VAL A 319 -7.50 19.75 -17.54
CA VAL A 319 -7.38 20.24 -18.92
C VAL A 319 -8.76 20.36 -19.62
N GLY A 320 -9.82 20.60 -18.84
CA GLY A 320 -11.21 20.67 -19.31
C GLY A 320 -11.80 19.32 -19.76
N GLN A 321 -11.23 18.20 -19.33
CA GLN A 321 -11.69 16.85 -19.66
C GLN A 321 -11.93 16.02 -18.40
N ASP A 322 -12.96 15.17 -18.45
CA ASP A 322 -13.18 14.15 -17.44
C ASP A 322 -12.28 12.94 -17.75
N ILE A 323 -11.35 12.67 -16.85
CA ILE A 323 -10.41 11.56 -16.90
C ILE A 323 -10.93 10.45 -16.01
N VAL A 324 -11.17 9.29 -16.61
CA VAL A 324 -11.68 8.12 -15.93
C VAL A 324 -10.53 7.17 -15.61
N ILE A 325 -10.19 7.04 -14.33
CA ILE A 325 -9.19 6.11 -13.84
C ILE A 325 -9.87 4.87 -13.28
N TYR A 326 -9.35 3.71 -13.67
CA TYR A 326 -9.69 2.44 -13.05
C TYR A 326 -8.49 2.05 -12.19
N GLU A 327 -8.72 2.04 -10.88
CA GLU A 327 -7.73 1.55 -9.92
C GLU A 327 -7.77 0.02 -9.89
N SER A 328 -6.61 -0.59 -9.63
CA SER A 328 -6.55 -1.99 -9.24
C SER A 328 -5.96 -2.05 -7.84
N ILE A 329 -6.72 -2.59 -6.90
CA ILE A 329 -6.30 -2.81 -5.51
C ILE A 329 -5.27 -3.97 -5.43
N ASP A 330 -4.87 -4.50 -6.59
CA ASP A 330 -4.10 -5.74 -6.71
C ASP A 330 -2.61 -5.49 -6.94
N SER A 331 -2.18 -4.22 -7.00
CA SER A 331 -0.76 -3.86 -7.08
C SER A 331 -0.51 -2.42 -6.61
N TYR A 332 0.63 -2.17 -5.96
CA TYR A 332 1.00 -0.86 -5.39
C TYR A 332 0.95 0.30 -6.39
N GLY A 333 1.33 0.02 -7.64
CA GLY A 333 1.29 1.00 -8.72
C GLY A 333 -0.11 1.25 -9.27
N ALA A 334 -1.13 0.49 -8.88
CA ALA A 334 -2.45 0.60 -9.50
C ALA A 334 -3.50 1.34 -8.65
N MET A 335 -3.08 1.98 -7.54
CA MET A 335 -3.90 2.92 -6.77
C MET A 335 -3.50 4.38 -7.04
N MET A 336 -4.39 5.32 -6.75
CA MET A 336 -4.12 6.75 -6.89
C MET A 336 -3.36 7.32 -5.68
N TRP A 337 -2.30 8.08 -5.97
CA TRP A 337 -1.42 8.66 -4.95
C TRP A 337 -1.54 10.19 -4.87
N PRO A 338 -1.46 10.80 -3.67
CA PRO A 338 -1.61 12.24 -3.49
C PRO A 338 -0.69 13.10 -4.37
N ALA A 339 0.57 12.68 -4.59
CA ALA A 339 1.49 13.46 -5.42
C ALA A 339 1.10 13.47 -6.90
N ALA A 340 0.41 12.43 -7.40
CA ALA A 340 -0.08 12.42 -8.78
C ALA A 340 -1.15 13.50 -8.99
N LEU A 341 -2.06 13.66 -8.02
CA LEU A 341 -3.09 14.71 -8.03
C LEU A 341 -2.47 16.11 -7.95
N ALA A 342 -1.51 16.30 -7.04
CA ALA A 342 -0.78 17.55 -6.88
C ALA A 342 -0.01 17.92 -8.16
N LEU A 343 0.70 16.96 -8.77
CA LEU A 343 1.43 17.18 -10.01
C LEU A 343 0.50 17.47 -11.19
N CYS A 344 -0.64 16.78 -11.30
CA CYS A 344 -1.63 17.07 -12.35
C CYS A 344 -2.19 18.49 -12.22
N SER A 345 -2.57 18.89 -11.01
CA SER A 345 -3.03 20.26 -10.72
C SER A 345 -1.95 21.29 -11.05
N PHE A 346 -0.69 21.00 -10.68
CA PHE A 346 0.43 21.88 -10.99
C PHE A 346 0.63 22.04 -12.50
N LEU A 347 0.67 20.93 -13.26
CA LEU A 347 0.86 20.95 -14.72
C LEU A 347 -0.29 21.66 -15.45
N ASP A 348 -1.53 21.48 -15.00
CA ASP A 348 -2.70 22.11 -15.60
C ASP A 348 -2.71 23.63 -15.39
N ASN A 349 -2.33 24.09 -14.19
CA ASN A 349 -2.37 25.50 -13.79
C ASN A 349 -1.10 26.30 -14.08
N ASN A 350 0.06 25.66 -14.32
CA ASN A 350 1.37 26.33 -14.45
C ASN A 350 2.02 26.10 -15.83
N ARG A 351 1.22 26.15 -16.89
CA ARG A 351 1.66 25.89 -18.28
C ARG A 351 2.73 26.88 -18.79
N ASP A 352 2.83 28.07 -18.19
CA ASP A 352 3.87 29.06 -18.50
C ASP A 352 5.23 28.68 -17.88
N THR A 353 5.22 27.92 -16.78
CA THR A 353 6.42 27.40 -16.12
C THR A 353 6.87 26.08 -16.72
N VAL A 354 5.92 25.20 -17.06
CA VAL A 354 6.17 23.88 -17.66
C VAL A 354 5.32 23.73 -18.93
N ASP A 355 5.91 24.07 -20.08
CA ASP A 355 5.23 23.94 -21.39
C ASP A 355 5.51 22.57 -22.01
N LEU A 356 4.53 21.68 -21.90
CA LEU A 356 4.61 20.31 -22.42
C LEU A 356 4.24 20.19 -23.91
N ARG A 357 3.79 21.27 -24.58
CA ARG A 357 3.25 21.17 -25.94
C ARG A 357 4.32 20.75 -26.94
N GLY A 358 4.13 19.57 -27.55
CA GLY A 358 5.04 19.00 -28.53
C GLY A 358 6.38 18.54 -27.95
N LYS A 359 6.48 18.42 -26.62
CA LYS A 359 7.68 17.98 -25.91
C LYS A 359 7.70 16.47 -25.72
N GLY A 360 8.89 15.87 -25.75
CA GLY A 360 9.09 14.48 -25.38
C GLY A 360 9.11 14.34 -23.86
N VAL A 361 8.23 13.51 -23.30
CA VAL A 361 8.06 13.35 -21.85
C VAL A 361 8.19 11.89 -21.47
N LEU A 362 9.00 11.61 -20.45
CA LEU A 362 9.04 10.31 -19.78
C LEU A 362 8.39 10.45 -18.41
N GLU A 363 7.51 9.53 -18.04
CA GLU A 363 7.04 9.39 -16.67
C GLU A 363 7.61 8.12 -16.04
N LEU A 364 8.28 8.26 -14.89
CA LEU A 364 8.81 7.15 -14.10
C LEU A 364 7.79 6.76 -13.02
N GLY A 365 7.47 5.47 -12.90
CA GLY A 365 6.50 4.98 -11.90
C GLY A 365 5.11 5.56 -12.16
N SER A 366 4.61 5.37 -13.37
CA SER A 366 3.38 6.03 -13.84
C SER A 366 2.11 5.54 -13.13
N GLY A 367 2.18 4.37 -12.51
CA GLY A 367 1.09 3.75 -11.79
C GLY A 367 -0.19 3.61 -12.63
N THR A 368 -1.28 4.24 -12.18
CA THR A 368 -2.56 4.28 -12.90
C THR A 368 -2.51 5.11 -14.19
N GLY A 369 -1.52 5.99 -14.32
CA GLY A 369 -1.24 6.80 -15.50
C GLY A 369 -1.87 8.19 -15.53
N LEU A 370 -2.41 8.69 -14.42
CA LEU A 370 -3.10 9.99 -14.40
C LEU A 370 -2.20 11.13 -14.90
N VAL A 371 -0.96 11.22 -14.41
CA VAL A 371 -0.01 12.27 -14.82
C VAL A 371 0.34 12.13 -16.31
N ALA A 372 0.63 10.92 -16.81
CA ALA A 372 0.83 10.66 -18.24
C ALA A 372 -0.37 11.08 -19.10
N ILE A 373 -1.59 10.84 -18.63
CA ILE A 373 -2.81 11.25 -19.33
C ILE A 373 -2.88 12.78 -19.40
N VAL A 374 -2.71 13.48 -18.27
CA VAL A 374 -2.73 14.94 -18.21
C VAL A 374 -1.63 15.54 -19.08
N ALA A 375 -0.40 15.02 -19.01
CA ALA A 375 0.71 15.43 -19.86
C ALA A 375 0.40 15.23 -21.36
N SER A 376 -0.22 14.11 -21.72
CA SER A 376 -0.65 13.83 -23.11
C SER A 376 -1.73 14.79 -23.59
N LEU A 377 -2.71 15.12 -22.74
CA LEU A 377 -3.77 16.09 -23.02
C LEU A 377 -3.24 17.52 -23.15
N LEU A 378 -2.18 17.87 -22.41
CA LEU A 378 -1.43 19.12 -22.56
C LEU A 378 -0.57 19.15 -23.84
N GLY A 379 -0.52 18.05 -24.59
CA GLY A 379 0.08 17.98 -25.92
C GLY A 379 1.50 17.40 -25.98
N ALA A 380 1.97 16.75 -24.91
CA ALA A 380 3.23 16.03 -24.90
C ALA A 380 3.20 14.76 -25.76
N SER A 381 4.39 14.32 -26.18
CA SER A 381 4.65 12.95 -26.63
C SER A 381 5.17 12.14 -25.46
N VAL A 382 4.25 11.44 -24.78
CA VAL A 382 4.51 10.75 -23.50
C VAL A 382 4.94 9.31 -23.70
N THR A 383 5.96 8.88 -22.96
CA THR A 383 6.27 7.49 -22.63
C THR A 383 6.02 7.30 -21.14
N ALA A 384 4.99 6.54 -20.79
CA ALA A 384 4.68 6.17 -19.41
C ALA A 384 5.36 4.83 -19.08
N THR A 385 6.14 4.78 -18.00
CA THR A 385 6.85 3.57 -17.61
C THR A 385 6.56 3.13 -16.18
N ASP A 386 6.55 1.82 -16.01
CA ASP A 386 6.35 1.15 -14.72
C ASP A 386 6.83 -0.32 -14.80
N LEU A 387 6.63 -1.09 -13.74
CA LEU A 387 6.89 -2.53 -13.70
C LEU A 387 5.92 -3.30 -14.62
N PRO A 388 6.34 -4.47 -15.16
CA PRO A 388 5.58 -5.25 -16.14
C PRO A 388 4.11 -5.52 -15.76
N GLU A 389 3.85 -5.79 -14.49
CA GLU A 389 2.55 -6.08 -13.90
C GLU A 389 1.58 -4.87 -13.93
N ILE A 390 2.10 -3.65 -13.88
CA ILE A 390 1.28 -2.42 -13.91
C ILE A 390 0.86 -2.05 -15.33
N LEU A 391 1.66 -2.41 -16.34
CA LEU A 391 1.52 -1.94 -17.71
C LEU A 391 0.15 -2.24 -18.34
N GLY A 392 -0.49 -3.33 -17.93
CA GLY A 392 -1.83 -3.70 -18.39
C GLY A 392 -2.87 -2.63 -18.04
N ASN A 393 -2.98 -2.30 -16.75
CA ASN A 393 -3.91 -1.28 -16.27
C ASN A 393 -3.54 0.12 -16.77
N LEU A 394 -2.25 0.47 -16.69
CA LEU A 394 -1.70 1.72 -17.18
C LEU A 394 -2.10 1.97 -18.65
N ARG A 395 -1.89 0.97 -19.52
CA ARG A 395 -2.27 1.07 -20.94
C ARG A 395 -3.78 1.23 -21.14
N ALA A 396 -4.60 0.52 -20.37
CA ALA A 396 -6.05 0.64 -20.45
C ALA A 396 -6.52 2.05 -20.08
N ASN A 397 -6.00 2.62 -18.97
CA ASN A 397 -6.32 3.97 -18.53
C ASN A 397 -5.84 5.03 -19.53
N LEU A 398 -4.59 4.93 -20.02
CA LEU A 398 -4.08 5.85 -21.05
C LEU A 398 -4.95 5.83 -22.30
N MET A 399 -5.23 4.65 -22.86
CA MET A 399 -5.97 4.53 -24.11
C MET A 399 -7.42 4.99 -23.97
N ARG A 400 -8.06 4.79 -22.81
CA ARG A 400 -9.42 5.25 -22.55
C ARG A 400 -9.52 6.77 -22.59
N ASN A 401 -8.51 7.47 -22.06
CA ASN A 401 -8.56 8.92 -21.84
C ASN A 401 -7.84 9.75 -22.91
N THR A 402 -7.01 9.13 -23.77
CA THR A 402 -6.19 9.87 -24.75
C THR A 402 -6.51 9.55 -26.20
N ARG A 403 -7.17 8.42 -26.48
CA ARG A 403 -7.43 7.95 -27.85
C ARG A 403 -8.33 8.93 -28.60
N GLY A 404 -7.78 9.55 -29.64
CA GLY A 404 -8.49 10.54 -30.46
C GLY A 404 -8.59 11.94 -29.85
N LEU A 405 -8.02 12.15 -28.66
CA LEU A 405 -8.03 13.42 -27.94
C LEU A 405 -6.65 14.09 -27.89
N CYS A 406 -5.57 13.30 -27.95
CA CYS A 406 -4.20 13.80 -27.85
C CYS A 406 -3.52 13.97 -29.22
N ARG A 407 -2.57 14.92 -29.30
CA ARG A 407 -1.74 15.15 -30.50
C ARG A 407 -0.82 13.97 -30.81
N HIS A 408 -0.34 13.31 -29.77
CA HIS A 408 0.54 12.14 -29.84
C HIS A 408 -0.12 11.00 -29.06
N THR A 409 -0.08 9.79 -29.60
CA THR A 409 -0.53 8.59 -28.87
C THR A 409 0.52 8.23 -27.82
N PRO A 410 0.17 8.21 -26.53
CA PRO A 410 1.13 7.89 -25.48
C PRO A 410 1.62 6.44 -25.61
N GLN A 411 2.87 6.22 -25.25
CA GLN A 411 3.51 4.91 -25.23
C GLN A 411 3.57 4.36 -23.81
N VAL A 412 3.49 3.04 -23.67
CA VAL A 412 3.64 2.33 -22.40
C VAL A 412 4.75 1.32 -22.52
N ALA A 413 5.76 1.40 -21.65
CA ALA A 413 6.94 0.54 -21.69
C ALA A 413 7.39 0.07 -20.29
N PRO A 414 7.92 -1.16 -20.15
CA PRO A 414 8.47 -1.64 -18.88
C PRO A 414 9.74 -0.90 -18.52
N LEU A 415 9.89 -0.49 -17.27
CA LEU A 415 11.12 0.09 -16.77
C LEU A 415 11.29 -0.24 -15.28
N SER A 416 12.19 -1.20 -15.01
CA SER A 416 12.71 -1.43 -13.67
C SER A 416 13.85 -0.47 -13.41
N TRP A 417 13.80 0.25 -12.29
CA TRP A 417 14.83 1.24 -11.95
C TRP A 417 16.20 0.58 -11.77
N GLY A 418 17.26 1.27 -12.21
CA GLY A 418 18.64 0.80 -12.07
C GLY A 418 19.05 -0.35 -13.00
N TYR A 419 18.11 -1.11 -13.55
CA TYR A 419 18.39 -2.34 -14.28
C TYR A 419 18.74 -2.11 -15.75
N ASP A 420 20.00 -2.37 -16.11
CA ASP A 420 20.53 -2.41 -17.49
C ASP A 420 20.09 -1.23 -18.39
N LEU A 421 20.06 -0.02 -17.81
CA LEU A 421 19.46 1.16 -18.45
C LEU A 421 20.14 1.56 -19.77
N GLU A 422 21.47 1.50 -19.87
CA GLU A 422 22.16 1.92 -21.11
C GLU A 422 22.00 0.88 -22.25
N SER A 423 21.71 -0.38 -21.93
CA SER A 423 21.42 -1.43 -22.90
C SER A 423 19.97 -1.37 -23.39
N THR A 424 19.03 -1.20 -22.47
CA THR A 424 17.58 -1.18 -22.74
C THR A 424 17.08 0.18 -23.22
N TYR A 425 17.57 1.25 -22.59
CA TYR A 425 17.28 2.65 -22.88
C TYR A 425 18.55 3.48 -23.11
N PRO A 426 19.35 3.20 -24.17
CA PRO A 426 20.58 3.93 -24.44
C PRO A 426 20.38 5.44 -24.44
N SER A 427 21.19 6.17 -23.66
CA SER A 427 21.10 7.62 -23.50
C SER A 427 21.39 8.40 -24.80
N SER A 428 21.98 7.71 -25.79
CA SER A 428 22.18 8.20 -27.15
C SER A 428 20.90 8.25 -28.00
N VAL A 429 19.90 7.44 -27.65
CA VAL A 429 18.64 7.27 -28.41
C VAL A 429 17.46 7.88 -27.64
N TYR A 430 17.34 7.56 -26.36
CA TYR A 430 16.21 7.99 -25.53
C TYR A 430 16.54 9.31 -24.86
N ARG A 431 16.03 10.40 -25.43
CA ARG A 431 16.14 11.76 -24.88
C ARG A 431 14.77 12.38 -24.74
N TYR A 432 14.53 12.96 -23.57
CA TYR A 432 13.28 13.60 -23.21
C TYR A 432 13.53 15.06 -22.84
N ASP A 433 12.60 15.93 -23.19
CA ASP A 433 12.59 17.31 -22.72
C ASP A 433 12.24 17.36 -21.22
N TYR A 434 11.29 16.51 -20.81
CA TYR A 434 10.88 16.38 -19.41
C TYR A 434 10.90 14.94 -18.90
N VAL A 435 11.27 14.79 -17.63
CA VAL A 435 11.03 13.57 -16.84
C VAL A 435 10.07 13.93 -15.71
N LEU A 436 8.98 13.19 -15.59
CA LEU A 436 7.97 13.35 -14.55
C LEU A 436 8.04 12.16 -13.57
N ALA A 437 7.81 12.43 -12.30
CA ALA A 437 7.70 11.39 -11.28
C ALA A 437 6.79 11.88 -10.15
N ALA A 438 5.86 11.05 -9.68
CA ALA A 438 4.93 11.39 -8.60
C ALA A 438 4.83 10.24 -7.61
N ASP A 439 5.14 10.51 -6.33
CA ASP A 439 5.12 9.51 -5.23
C ASP A 439 5.93 8.23 -5.52
N VAL A 440 7.00 8.39 -6.30
CA VAL A 440 7.98 7.32 -6.56
C VAL A 440 8.93 7.06 -5.40
N VAL A 441 8.96 7.94 -4.39
CA VAL A 441 9.76 7.77 -3.17
C VAL A 441 8.83 7.34 -2.04
N TYR A 442 8.96 6.08 -1.67
CA TYR A 442 8.25 5.43 -0.57
C TYR A 442 9.18 4.44 0.15
N HIS A 443 8.70 3.77 1.19
CA HIS A 443 9.44 2.73 1.92
C HIS A 443 9.69 1.48 1.04
N HIS A 444 10.72 1.52 0.21
CA HIS A 444 11.24 0.38 -0.54
C HIS A 444 12.75 0.50 -0.71
N ASP A 445 13.44 -0.61 -0.97
CA ASP A 445 14.92 -0.63 -1.02
C ASP A 445 15.51 -0.02 -2.29
N PHE A 446 14.68 0.26 -3.30
CA PHE A 446 15.13 0.68 -4.63
C PHE A 446 15.32 2.20 -4.81
N LEU A 447 15.54 2.94 -3.71
CA LEU A 447 15.68 4.39 -3.75
C LEU A 447 16.98 4.84 -4.45
N ASP A 448 18.08 4.09 -4.30
CA ASP A 448 19.33 4.41 -4.99
C ASP A 448 19.23 4.13 -6.50
N GLU A 449 18.55 3.04 -6.88
CA GLU A 449 18.23 2.67 -8.25
C GLU A 449 17.32 3.70 -8.92
N LEU A 450 16.33 4.22 -8.18
CA LEU A 450 15.48 5.31 -8.63
C LEU A 450 16.31 6.57 -8.92
N LEU A 451 17.19 6.97 -7.99
CA LEU A 451 18.04 8.15 -8.17
C LEU A 451 19.00 7.96 -9.36
N PHE A 452 19.56 6.77 -9.53
CA PHE A 452 20.37 6.41 -10.70
C PHE A 452 19.57 6.54 -12.00
N THR A 453 18.33 6.05 -12.01
CA THR A 453 17.41 6.14 -13.14
C THR A 453 17.08 7.59 -13.48
N MET A 454 16.79 8.42 -12.47
CA MET A 454 16.59 9.86 -12.65
C MET A 454 17.82 10.52 -13.30
N LYS A 455 19.05 10.16 -12.89
CA LYS A 455 20.29 10.69 -13.50
C LYS A 455 20.55 10.19 -14.92
N HIS A 456 20.09 8.98 -15.24
CA HIS A 456 20.19 8.40 -16.58
C HIS A 456 19.37 9.21 -17.58
N PHE A 457 18.13 9.55 -17.23
CA PHE A 457 17.21 10.26 -18.13
C PHE A 457 17.29 11.80 -18.03
N CYS A 458 17.71 12.36 -16.89
CA CYS A 458 17.88 13.80 -16.72
C CYS A 458 19.29 14.26 -17.17
N LYS A 459 19.53 14.24 -18.49
CA LYS A 459 20.77 14.72 -19.13
C LYS A 459 20.72 16.24 -19.40
N PRO A 460 21.85 16.88 -19.81
CA PRO A 460 21.83 18.30 -20.16
C PRO A 460 20.75 18.63 -21.21
N GLY A 461 19.86 19.57 -20.88
CA GLY A 461 18.70 19.93 -21.70
C GLY A 461 17.38 19.29 -21.26
N THR A 462 17.40 18.32 -20.34
CA THR A 462 16.21 17.72 -19.73
C THR A 462 15.86 18.40 -18.42
N THR A 463 14.57 18.60 -18.17
CA THR A 463 14.03 19.08 -16.90
C THR A 463 13.27 17.96 -16.19
N LEU A 464 13.64 17.64 -14.96
CA LEU A 464 12.95 16.67 -14.14
C LEU A 464 11.98 17.38 -13.19
N ILE A 465 10.71 16.99 -13.19
CA ILE A 465 9.69 17.45 -12.23
C ILE A 465 9.30 16.28 -11.35
N TRP A 466 9.55 16.38 -10.06
CA TRP A 466 9.26 15.33 -9.08
C TRP A 466 8.36 15.87 -7.98
N ALA A 467 7.19 15.24 -7.83
CA ALA A 467 6.26 15.51 -6.74
C ALA A 467 6.31 14.35 -5.73
N ASN A 468 6.35 14.67 -4.44
CA ASN A 468 6.31 13.69 -3.37
C ASN A 468 5.62 14.25 -2.13
N LYS A 469 4.82 13.42 -1.48
CA LYS A 469 4.46 13.64 -0.09
C LYS A 469 5.57 13.08 0.81
N VAL A 470 6.08 13.88 1.75
CA VAL A 470 7.03 13.42 2.76
C VAL A 470 6.28 12.66 3.84
N ARG A 471 6.57 11.36 3.99
CA ARG A 471 5.92 10.44 4.93
C ARG A 471 6.89 9.95 5.99
N LEU A 472 8.12 9.65 5.59
CA LEU A 472 9.13 9.01 6.44
C LEU A 472 10.47 9.75 6.39
N GLU A 473 11.34 9.47 7.36
CA GLU A 473 12.72 9.99 7.38
C GLU A 473 13.51 9.57 6.13
N SER A 474 13.25 8.38 5.59
CA SER A 474 13.81 7.91 4.32
C SER A 474 13.54 8.87 3.15
N ASP A 475 12.38 9.52 3.15
CA ASP A 475 11.98 10.45 2.09
C ASP A 475 12.81 11.75 2.19
N LEU A 476 13.13 12.16 3.42
CA LEU A 476 14.02 13.29 3.69
C LEU A 476 15.45 12.97 3.26
N VAL A 477 15.94 11.76 3.57
CA VAL A 477 17.26 11.28 3.13
C VAL A 477 17.34 11.26 1.60
N PHE A 478 16.33 10.72 0.92
CA PHE A 478 16.27 10.74 -0.55
C PHE A 478 16.23 12.17 -1.08
N THR A 479 15.42 13.06 -0.49
CA THR A 479 15.33 14.47 -0.89
C THR A 479 16.70 15.16 -0.84
N GLU A 480 17.50 14.90 0.20
CA GLU A 480 18.84 15.46 0.32
C GLU A 480 19.82 14.86 -0.72
N ASN A 481 19.73 13.57 -0.99
CA ASN A 481 20.52 12.92 -2.04
C ASN A 481 20.14 13.43 -3.44
N PHE A 482 18.85 13.64 -3.70
CA PHE A 482 18.33 14.26 -4.91
C PHE A 482 18.85 15.69 -5.09
N LYS A 483 18.81 16.52 -4.04
CA LYS A 483 19.39 17.88 -4.07
C LYS A 483 20.90 17.89 -4.29
N LYS A 484 21.65 16.88 -3.82
CA LYS A 484 23.07 16.73 -4.11
C LYS A 484 23.32 16.33 -5.57
N ALA A 485 22.46 15.50 -6.14
CA ALA A 485 22.59 14.99 -7.51
C ALA A 485 22.25 16.03 -8.59
N PHE A 486 21.30 16.93 -8.33
CA PHE A 486 20.76 17.86 -9.33
C PHE A 486 20.88 19.34 -8.92
N HIS A 487 20.80 20.24 -9.90
CA HIS A 487 20.45 21.63 -9.64
C HIS A 487 18.94 21.69 -9.40
N THR A 488 18.52 21.92 -8.16
CA THR A 488 17.11 21.81 -7.75
C THR A 488 16.49 23.18 -7.45
N SER A 489 15.18 23.27 -7.67
CA SER A 489 14.34 24.40 -7.27
C SER A 489 13.02 23.86 -6.75
N LEU A 490 12.57 24.35 -5.61
CA LEU A 490 11.27 23.98 -5.03
C LEU A 490 10.19 24.83 -5.69
N LEU A 491 9.23 24.20 -6.35
CA LEU A 491 8.13 24.86 -7.05
C LEU A 491 6.90 25.03 -6.15
N VAL A 492 6.59 24.00 -5.37
CA VAL A 492 5.43 23.97 -4.46
C VAL A 492 5.84 23.32 -3.13
N GLU A 493 5.36 23.89 -2.03
CA GLU A 493 5.45 23.32 -0.68
C GLU A 493 4.12 23.59 0.03
N GLU A 494 3.31 22.54 0.18
CA GLU A 494 2.00 22.58 0.84
C GLU A 494 1.93 21.46 1.89
N GLY A 495 2.17 21.84 3.14
CA GLY A 495 2.30 20.86 4.23
C GLY A 495 3.41 19.85 3.94
N GLU A 496 3.03 18.58 3.83
CA GLU A 496 3.95 17.47 3.55
C GLU A 496 4.19 17.27 2.04
N MET A 497 3.41 17.92 1.16
CA MET A 497 3.55 17.80 -0.29
C MET A 497 4.61 18.76 -0.83
N LYS A 498 5.55 18.24 -1.63
CA LYS A 498 6.60 19.04 -2.28
C LYS A 498 6.67 18.72 -3.78
N ILE A 499 6.83 19.75 -4.60
CA ILE A 499 7.12 19.60 -6.04
C ILE A 499 8.46 20.26 -6.34
N PHE A 500 9.42 19.48 -6.82
CA PHE A 500 10.75 19.91 -7.20
C PHE A 500 10.90 19.98 -8.71
N MET A 501 11.59 21.01 -9.19
CA MET A 501 12.22 21.07 -10.51
C MET A 501 13.71 20.76 -10.36
N ALA A 502 14.26 19.97 -11.28
CA ALA A 502 15.66 19.58 -11.28
C ALA A 502 16.26 19.57 -12.68
N MET A 503 17.55 19.92 -12.75
CA MET A 503 18.37 19.84 -13.97
C MET A 503 19.72 19.18 -13.66
N SER A 504 20.33 18.57 -14.68
CA SER A 504 21.65 17.93 -14.55
C SER A 504 22.73 18.89 -14.05
N ARG A 505 23.63 18.40 -13.19
CA ARG A 505 24.86 19.12 -12.80
C ARG A 505 26.03 18.93 -13.77
N GLU A 506 25.94 17.96 -14.70
CA GLU A 506 27.05 17.55 -15.58
C GLU A 506 27.47 18.60 -16.63
N GLY A 507 26.82 19.78 -16.67
CA GLY A 507 27.17 20.90 -17.55
C GLY A 507 28.18 21.91 -17.00
N ASP A 508 28.33 22.03 -15.68
CA ASP A 508 29.12 23.13 -15.06
C ASP A 508 30.63 22.83 -14.93
N GLU A 509 31.03 21.55 -14.95
CA GLU A 509 32.44 21.18 -14.85
C GLU A 509 33.21 21.37 -16.17
N GLY A 510 32.51 21.35 -17.31
CA GLY A 510 33.10 21.54 -18.63
C GLY A 510 33.59 22.97 -18.89
N ASP A 511 32.98 23.97 -18.25
CA ASP A 511 33.28 25.39 -18.52
C ASP A 511 34.38 25.93 -17.60
N ARG A 512 34.54 25.40 -16.38
CA ARG A 512 35.68 25.71 -15.50
C ARG A 512 37.02 25.30 -16.10
N ASN A 513 37.04 24.23 -16.91
CA ASN A 513 38.25 23.77 -17.61
C ASN A 513 38.52 24.47 -18.96
N ARG A 514 37.58 25.28 -19.48
CA ARG A 514 37.82 26.12 -20.67
C ARG A 514 38.44 27.47 -20.35
N LEU A 515 38.20 28.00 -19.15
CA LEU A 515 38.75 29.27 -18.67
C LEU A 515 40.19 29.18 -18.13
N SER A 516 40.78 27.98 -18.02
CA SER A 516 42.13 27.76 -17.47
C SER A 516 43.22 27.50 -18.51
N ARG A 517 42.93 27.56 -19.82
CA ARG A 517 43.97 27.45 -20.86
C ARG A 517 44.66 28.80 -21.09
N PRO A 518 45.99 28.92 -20.83
CA PRO A 518 46.72 30.12 -21.18
C PRO A 518 46.80 30.21 -22.71
N THR A 519 46.39 31.34 -23.28
CA THR A 519 46.66 31.69 -24.68
C THR A 519 48.16 31.92 -24.85
N GLY A 520 48.90 30.86 -25.14
CA GLY A 520 50.32 30.85 -25.44
C GLY A 520 50.61 31.14 -26.91
N CYS A 521 51.08 32.36 -27.16
CA CYS A 521 51.87 32.87 -28.28
C CYS A 521 52.18 31.97 -29.49
N ARG A 522 51.84 32.48 -30.68
CA ARG A 522 52.47 32.16 -31.98
C ARG A 522 53.98 32.38 -31.91
N LEU A 523 54.77 31.40 -32.36
CA LEU A 523 56.10 31.63 -32.92
C LEU A 523 56.19 30.96 -34.29
N LYS A 524 56.49 31.81 -35.28
CA LYS A 524 56.90 31.44 -36.64
C LYS A 524 58.32 30.89 -36.61
N ALA A 525 58.55 29.75 -37.26
CA ALA A 525 59.54 29.53 -38.32
C ALA A 525 59.44 28.07 -38.76
#